data_AF-A0A821H3S3-F1
#
_entry.id   AF-A0A821H3S3-F1
#
_cell.length_a   1.000
_cell.length_b   1.000
_cell.length_c   1.000
_cell.angle_alpha   90.00
_cell.angle_beta   90.00
_cell.angle_gamma   90.00
#
_symmetry.space_group_name_H-M   'P 1'
#
loop_
_entity.id
_entity.type
_entity.pdbx_description
1 polymer ?
#
loop_
_entity_poly.entity_id
_entity_poly.type
_entity_poly.pdbx_seq_one_letter_code
_entity_poly.pdbx_strand_id
1 'polypeptide(L)'
;RSPILWINSNCDTPSNRTEYMLELMRYVSVDVRGRCGNPSWNESLAIIDPKKLASDKINFVKQYLFTVSIENSLEYDYVTEKLWQPLAAGSVPLYLGAPNIDEWLPCYNYS
;
A
#
# COMPACT_ATOMS: atom_id res chain seq x y z
N ARG A 1 -7.00 -16.30 -4.35
CA ARG A 1 -6.30 -15.26 -3.57
C ARG A 1 -5.32 -14.57 -4.51
N SER A 2 -5.35 -13.23 -4.62
CA SER A 2 -4.41 -12.50 -5.47
C SER A 2 -3.00 -12.45 -4.86
N PRO A 3 -1.91 -12.44 -5.65
CA PRO A 3 -0.58 -12.12 -5.18
C PRO A 3 -0.38 -10.63 -4.82
N ILE A 4 -1.31 -9.75 -5.21
CA ILE A 4 -1.25 -8.31 -5.03
C ILE A 4 -2.24 -7.87 -3.94
N LEU A 5 -1.75 -7.11 -2.96
CA LEU A 5 -2.55 -6.50 -1.89
C LEU A 5 -2.65 -4.98 -2.08
N TRP A 6 -3.83 -4.42 -1.87
CA TRP A 6 -4.03 -2.98 -1.66
C TRP A 6 -4.75 -2.74 -0.33
N ILE A 7 -4.05 -2.09 0.62
CA ILE A 7 -4.54 -1.86 1.98
C ILE A 7 -4.52 -0.37 2.33
N ASN A 8 -5.68 0.27 2.36
CA ASN A 8 -5.79 1.70 2.66
C ASN A 8 -7.10 2.06 3.37
N SER A 9 -7.05 3.11 4.19
CA SER A 9 -8.21 3.61 4.94
C SER A 9 -8.56 5.06 4.59
N ASN A 10 -7.72 5.79 3.85
CA ASN A 10 -7.99 7.15 3.38
C ASN A 10 -8.22 7.15 1.87
N CYS A 11 -9.44 7.36 1.40
CA CYS A 11 -9.79 7.02 0.01
C CYS A 11 -9.88 8.24 -0.89
N ASP A 12 -10.12 9.40 -0.29
CA ASP A 12 -10.11 10.71 -0.93
C ASP A 12 -8.78 11.38 -0.62
N THR A 13 -7.88 11.39 -1.60
CA THR A 13 -6.49 11.80 -1.41
C THR A 13 -6.01 12.57 -2.65
N PRO A 14 -5.18 13.62 -2.49
CA PRO A 14 -4.64 14.40 -3.61
C PRO A 14 -3.98 13.58 -4.73
N SER A 15 -3.44 12.40 -4.42
CA SER A 15 -2.84 11.51 -5.42
C SER A 15 -3.84 10.82 -6.35
N ASN A 16 -5.16 10.94 -6.14
CA ASN A 16 -6.20 10.18 -6.85
C ASN A 16 -5.97 8.66 -6.89
N ARG A 17 -5.29 8.10 -5.88
CA ARG A 17 -4.90 6.68 -5.83
C ARG A 17 -6.04 5.68 -6.03
N THR A 18 -7.26 6.05 -5.62
CA THR A 18 -8.45 5.21 -5.80
C THR A 18 -8.77 5.02 -7.29
N GLU A 19 -8.65 6.07 -8.11
CA GLU A 19 -8.89 6.00 -9.56
C GLU A 19 -7.86 5.12 -10.26
N TYR A 20 -6.57 5.31 -9.94
CA TYR A 20 -5.49 4.43 -10.45
C TYR A 20 -5.75 2.96 -10.14
N MET A 21 -6.25 2.68 -8.93
CA MET A 21 -6.53 1.32 -8.50
C MET A 21 -7.76 0.72 -9.14
N LEU A 22 -8.82 1.51 -9.36
CA LEU A 22 -9.99 1.06 -10.11
C LEU A 22 -9.62 0.68 -11.55
N GLU A 23 -8.75 1.45 -12.20
CA GLU A 23 -8.26 1.11 -13.54
C GLU A 23 -7.35 -0.13 -13.52
N LEU A 24 -6.40 -0.22 -12.59
CA LEU A 24 -5.50 -1.38 -12.47
C LEU A 24 -6.28 -2.69 -12.26
N MET A 25 -7.32 -2.66 -11.42
CA MET A 25 -8.15 -3.84 -11.11
C MET A 25 -8.92 -4.39 -12.31
N ARG A 26 -9.04 -3.63 -13.41
CA ARG A 26 -9.61 -4.13 -14.67
C ARG A 26 -8.70 -5.14 -15.38
N TYR A 27 -7.39 -5.09 -15.10
CA TYR A 27 -6.38 -5.90 -15.79
C TYR A 27 -5.79 -7.00 -14.90
N VAL A 28 -5.70 -6.76 -13.60
CA VAL A 28 -5.15 -7.73 -12.64
C VAL A 28 -6.03 -7.86 -11.42
N SER A 29 -6.15 -9.07 -10.87
CA SER A 29 -6.85 -9.27 -9.61
C SER A 29 -6.05 -8.65 -8.46
N VAL A 30 -6.70 -7.90 -7.58
CA VAL A 30 -6.09 -7.29 -6.39
C VAL A 30 -6.94 -7.64 -5.17
N ASP A 31 -6.31 -8.14 -4.11
CA ASP A 31 -6.98 -8.28 -2.82
C ASP A 31 -7.07 -6.88 -2.17
N VAL A 32 -8.30 -6.37 -1.99
CA VAL A 32 -8.54 -5.05 -1.37
C VAL A 32 -8.84 -5.22 0.11
N ARG A 33 -8.25 -4.36 0.95
CA ARG A 33 -8.36 -4.37 2.40
C ARG A 33 -8.44 -2.94 2.95
N GLY A 34 -9.11 -2.76 4.08
CA GLY A 34 -9.34 -1.43 4.66
C GLY A 34 -10.63 -0.77 4.15
N ARG A 35 -10.70 0.56 4.18
CA ARG A 35 -11.94 1.33 3.89
C ARG A 35 -12.11 1.72 2.42
N CYS A 36 -11.08 1.54 1.60
CA CYS A 36 -11.07 2.01 0.20
C CYS A 36 -11.53 0.98 -0.82
N GLY A 37 -12.38 0.03 -0.39
CA GLY A 37 -13.08 -0.90 -1.27
C GLY A 37 -14.48 -0.39 -1.63
N ASN A 38 -15.11 -1.02 -2.62
CA ASN A 38 -16.52 -0.77 -2.94
C ASN A 38 -17.39 -1.12 -1.71
N PRO A 39 -18.46 -0.34 -1.39
CA PRO A 39 -19.32 -0.59 -0.24
C PRO A 39 -19.94 -2.00 -0.16
N SER A 40 -20.05 -2.75 -1.28
CA SER A 40 -20.44 -4.17 -1.26
C SER A 40 -19.34 -5.15 -0.83
N TRP A 41 -18.12 -4.67 -0.59
CA TRP A 41 -16.92 -5.44 -0.22
C TRP A 41 -16.51 -5.17 1.25
N ASN A 42 -17.33 -4.41 1.98
CA ASN A 42 -17.05 -3.86 3.31
C ASN A 42 -17.38 -4.81 4.45
N GLU A 43 -16.69 -5.94 4.58
CA GLU A 43 -16.91 -6.76 5.79
C GLU A 43 -15.71 -7.24 6.57
N SER A 44 -14.46 -6.90 6.21
CA SER A 44 -13.35 -7.29 7.09
C SER A 44 -12.15 -6.40 6.94
N LEU A 45 -11.98 -5.51 7.92
CA LEU A 45 -10.73 -5.04 8.56
C LEU A 45 -10.94 -3.75 9.37
N ALA A 46 -12.18 -3.26 9.49
CA ALA A 46 -12.52 -2.08 10.30
C ALA A 46 -12.32 -2.26 11.83
N ILE A 47 -11.79 -3.40 12.30
CA ILE A 47 -11.63 -3.67 13.74
C ILE A 47 -10.24 -4.27 14.00
N ILE A 48 -9.18 -3.47 14.00
CA ILE A 48 -7.91 -3.88 14.62
C ILE A 48 -7.33 -2.71 15.43
N ASP A 49 -7.04 -2.99 16.70
CA ASP A 49 -6.37 -2.13 17.67
C ASP A 49 -5.10 -1.48 17.05
N PRO A 50 -4.97 -0.13 17.06
CA PRO A 50 -3.84 0.59 16.49
C PRO A 50 -2.45 0.14 16.98
N LYS A 51 -2.34 -0.41 18.19
CA LYS A 51 -1.05 -0.90 18.74
C LYS A 51 -0.70 -2.31 18.29
N LYS A 52 -1.69 -3.16 18.04
CA LYS A 52 -1.51 -4.47 17.35
C LYS A 52 -1.38 -4.33 15.84
N LEU A 53 -1.88 -3.22 15.29
CA LEU A 53 -1.99 -2.96 13.87
C LEU A 53 -0.66 -3.08 13.13
N ALA A 54 0.46 -2.61 13.70
CA ALA A 54 1.74 -2.62 12.99
C ALA A 54 2.30 -4.05 12.79
N SER A 55 2.41 -4.84 13.86
CA SER A 55 2.89 -6.23 13.78
C SER A 55 1.92 -7.12 13.00
N ASP A 56 0.62 -6.95 13.24
CA ASP A 56 -0.40 -7.75 12.58
C ASP A 56 -0.50 -7.40 11.09
N LYS A 57 -0.32 -6.12 10.74
CA LYS A 57 -0.24 -5.68 9.34
C LYS A 57 0.99 -6.25 8.65
N ILE A 58 2.17 -6.21 9.25
CA ILE A 58 3.38 -6.81 8.65
C ILE A 58 3.18 -8.33 8.45
N ASN A 59 2.67 -9.04 9.46
CA ASN A 59 2.38 -10.48 9.35
C ASN A 59 1.31 -10.80 8.30
N PHE A 60 0.32 -9.93 8.13
CA PHE A 60 -0.68 -10.07 7.08
C PHE A 60 -0.10 -9.79 5.69
N VAL A 61 0.66 -8.71 5.54
CA VAL A 61 1.32 -8.28 4.29
C VAL A 61 2.31 -9.33 3.80
N LYS A 62 3.01 -10.03 4.71
CA LYS A 62 3.96 -11.11 4.39
C LYS A 62 3.36 -12.25 3.55
N GLN A 63 2.04 -12.35 3.50
CA GLN A 63 1.34 -13.36 2.71
C GLN A 63 1.18 -12.98 1.22
N TYR A 64 1.65 -11.80 0.81
CA TYR A 64 1.51 -11.26 -0.54
C TYR A 64 2.87 -10.98 -1.18
N LEU A 65 3.01 -11.32 -2.47
CA LEU A 65 4.23 -11.05 -3.23
C LEU A 65 4.43 -9.56 -3.47
N PHE A 66 3.32 -8.85 -3.74
CA PHE A 66 3.32 -7.43 -4.05
C PHE A 66 2.32 -6.69 -3.16
N THR A 67 2.73 -5.50 -2.71
CA THR A 67 1.83 -4.57 -2.01
C THR A 67 1.79 -3.25 -2.76
N VAL A 68 0.60 -2.78 -3.09
CA VAL A 68 0.40 -1.46 -3.69
C VAL A 68 0.66 -0.38 -2.64
N SER A 69 1.65 0.46 -2.92
CA SER A 69 2.18 1.49 -2.02
C SER A 69 2.03 2.88 -2.62
N ILE A 70 0.80 3.30 -2.90
CA ILE A 70 0.50 4.64 -3.40
C ILE A 70 0.27 5.59 -2.21
N GLU A 71 1.05 6.66 -2.15
CA GLU A 71 0.95 7.70 -1.12
C GLU A 71 -0.33 8.54 -1.24
N ASN A 72 -0.68 9.25 -0.17
CA ASN A 72 -1.84 10.14 -0.18
C ASN A 72 -1.60 11.38 -1.08
N SER A 73 -0.36 11.84 -1.21
CA SER A 73 0.04 12.89 -2.15
C SER A 73 1.36 12.53 -2.85
N LEU A 74 1.64 13.19 -3.96
CA LEU A 74 2.82 12.94 -4.80
C LEU A 74 3.82 14.09 -4.64
N GLU A 75 4.28 14.29 -3.41
CA GLU A 75 5.13 15.42 -3.02
C GLU A 75 6.58 14.97 -2.81
N TYR A 76 7.52 15.87 -3.10
CA TYR A 76 8.95 15.63 -2.83
C TYR A 76 9.17 15.29 -1.35
N ASP A 77 10.03 14.32 -1.07
CA ASP A 77 10.33 13.80 0.28
C ASP A 77 9.14 13.18 1.04
N TYR A 78 7.95 13.09 0.45
CA TYR A 78 6.78 12.50 1.10
C TYR A 78 6.80 10.96 1.00
N VAL A 79 7.67 10.34 1.81
CA VAL A 79 7.83 8.88 1.91
C VAL A 79 7.38 8.41 3.29
N THR A 80 6.38 7.53 3.34
CA THR A 80 5.77 7.08 4.60
C THR A 80 5.97 5.59 4.85
N GLU A 81 5.31 5.06 5.88
CA GLU A 81 5.30 3.63 6.21
C GLU A 81 4.82 2.73 5.06
N LYS A 82 4.14 3.29 4.04
CA LYS A 82 3.65 2.55 2.87
C LYS A 82 4.78 2.00 2.01
N LEU A 83 5.95 2.65 1.96
CA LEU A 83 7.14 2.05 1.35
C LEU A 83 7.74 0.98 2.26
N TRP A 84 7.95 1.33 3.53
CA TRP A 84 8.79 0.54 4.44
C TRP A 84 8.16 -0.74 4.96
N GLN A 85 6.85 -0.75 5.23
CA GLN A 85 6.18 -1.92 5.81
C GLN A 85 6.13 -3.12 4.85
N PRO A 86 5.85 -2.97 3.55
CA PRO A 86 5.99 -4.06 2.58
C PRO A 86 7.41 -4.62 2.53
N LEU A 87 8.42 -3.75 2.46
CA LEU A 87 9.82 -4.17 2.44
C LEU A 87 10.18 -4.99 3.69
N ALA A 88 9.78 -4.51 4.87
CA ALA A 88 9.98 -5.22 6.13
C ALA A 88 9.22 -6.57 6.20
N ALA A 89 8.10 -6.69 5.49
CA ALA A 89 7.31 -7.91 5.39
C ALA A 89 7.82 -8.89 4.31
N GLY A 90 8.82 -8.52 3.50
CA GLY A 90 9.27 -9.30 2.35
C GLY A 90 8.32 -9.25 1.15
N SER A 91 7.46 -8.23 1.08
CA SER A 91 6.57 -7.95 -0.04
C SER A 91 7.12 -6.79 -0.87
N VAL A 92 7.13 -6.93 -2.19
CA VAL A 92 7.66 -5.90 -3.09
C VAL A 92 6.67 -4.74 -3.20
N PRO A 93 7.05 -3.50 -2.85
CA PRO A 93 6.16 -2.35 -2.97
C PRO A 93 6.00 -1.95 -4.46
N LEU A 94 4.76 -1.85 -4.92
CA LEU A 94 4.39 -1.18 -6.17
C LEU A 94 4.14 0.29 -5.84
N TYR A 95 5.20 1.09 -5.88
CA TYR A 95 5.21 2.44 -5.30
C TYR A 95 4.81 3.54 -6.29
N LEU A 96 4.03 4.51 -5.81
CA LEU A 96 3.78 5.81 -6.45
C LEU A 96 3.64 6.86 -5.35
N GLY A 97 4.50 7.86 -5.34
CA GLY A 97 4.57 8.84 -4.25
C GLY A 97 5.61 9.92 -4.54
N ALA A 98 6.60 10.05 -3.66
CA ALA A 98 7.68 11.02 -3.81
C ALA A 98 8.43 10.82 -5.14
N PRO A 99 8.62 11.88 -5.97
CA PRO A 99 9.38 11.78 -7.21
C PRO A 99 10.86 11.40 -7.02
N ASN A 100 11.42 11.68 -5.84
CA ASN A 100 12.79 11.37 -5.45
C ASN A 100 12.92 10.11 -4.60
N ILE A 101 12.01 9.15 -4.76
CA ILE A 101 11.99 7.90 -3.97
C ILE A 101 13.32 7.16 -3.96
N ASP A 102 14.11 7.25 -5.04
CA ASP A 102 15.41 6.60 -5.18
C ASP A 102 16.41 7.02 -4.08
N GLU A 103 16.33 8.26 -3.58
CA GLU A 103 17.15 8.76 -2.47
C GLU A 103 16.83 8.06 -1.14
N TRP A 104 15.66 7.43 -1.05
CA TRP A 104 15.17 6.71 0.13
C TRP A 104 15.34 5.20 0.01
N LEU A 105 15.68 4.65 -1.16
CA LEU A 105 15.82 3.21 -1.31
C LEU A 105 17.10 2.68 -0.63
N PRO A 106 17.06 1.53 0.06
CA PRO A 106 18.22 1.00 0.78
C PRO A 106 19.45 0.71 -0.09
N CYS A 107 19.26 0.58 -1.41
CA CYS A 107 20.28 0.14 -2.35
C CYS A 107 21.02 1.26 -3.09
N TYR A 108 20.66 2.54 -2.90
CA TYR A 108 21.26 3.63 -3.68
C TYR A 108 22.60 4.17 -3.14
N ASN A 109 23.14 3.61 -2.06
CA ASN A 109 24.46 3.98 -1.51
C ASN A 109 25.61 3.13 -2.07
N TYR A 110 25.69 2.99 -3.38
CA TYR A 110 26.92 2.55 -4.06
C TYR A 110 27.34 3.62 -5.07
N SER A 111 27.77 4.76 -4.55
CA SER A 111 28.58 5.75 -5.26
C SER A 111 30.03 5.64 -4.81
#